data_AF-A0A834B861-F1
#
_entry.id   AF-A0A834B861-F1
#
_cell.length_a   1.000
_cell.length_b   1.000
_cell.length_c   1.000
_cell.angle_alpha   90.00
_cell.angle_beta   90.00
_cell.angle_gamma   90.00
#
_symmetry.space_group_name_H-M   'P 1'
#
loop_
_entity.id
_entity.type
_entity.pdbx_description
1 polymer ?
#
loop_
_entity_poly.entity_id
_entity_poly.type
_entity_poly.pdbx_seq_one_letter_code
_entity_poly.pdbx_strand_id
1 'polypeptide(L)'
;MYCTGGIRCERGSAYLKAKGVCREVFQLKGGIHKYLEEFPDGFYRGKLFVFDERFALSYNSDTVSECSYCGAPWDHYQLCSTPQCRQLVLSCPACRGQGFTACCVTCQDKGSRPAAGPARSGFREECECTARRPRVPSDLPRPAPLPESPEARPGVAEDGPRSCGRHYQHFPEPLQS
;
A
#
# COMPACT_ATOMS: atom_id res chain seq x y z
N MET A 1 1.05 6.58 -11.95
CA MET A 1 0.93 5.54 -10.90
C MET A 1 1.70 5.97 -9.66
N TYR A 2 1.27 5.54 -8.48
CA TYR A 2 1.96 5.80 -7.21
C TYR A 2 1.74 4.64 -6.23
N CYS A 3 2.65 4.51 -5.27
CA CYS A 3 2.52 3.63 -4.10
C CYS A 3 3.32 4.25 -2.95
N THR A 4 3.23 3.70 -1.73
CA THR A 4 3.84 4.27 -0.51
C THR A 4 5.30 4.72 -0.73
N GLY A 5 6.18 3.82 -1.21
CA GLY A 5 7.62 4.10 -1.40
C GLY A 5 8.14 3.88 -2.83
N GLY A 6 7.27 3.83 -3.84
CA GLY A 6 7.67 3.73 -5.25
C GLY A 6 8.00 2.32 -5.78
N ILE A 7 8.47 1.39 -4.95
CA ILE A 7 8.98 0.07 -5.43
C ILE A 7 7.99 -0.76 -6.26
N ARG A 8 6.68 -0.71 -5.93
CA ARG A 8 5.65 -1.41 -6.73
C ARG A 8 5.43 -0.73 -8.09
N CYS A 9 5.58 0.58 -8.14
CA CYS A 9 5.46 1.34 -9.38
C CYS A 9 6.64 1.10 -10.32
N GLU A 10 7.87 0.92 -9.80
CA GLU A 10 9.03 0.56 -10.63
C GLU A 10 8.79 -0.76 -11.39
N ARG A 11 8.36 -1.80 -10.67
CA ARG A 11 8.04 -3.10 -11.28
C ARG A 11 6.82 -3.03 -12.20
N GLY A 12 5.76 -2.34 -11.75
CA GLY A 12 4.54 -2.19 -12.53
C GLY A 12 4.74 -1.40 -13.82
N SER A 13 5.55 -0.34 -13.78
CA SER A 13 5.81 0.50 -14.94
C SER A 13 6.66 -0.22 -15.98
N ALA A 14 7.69 -0.96 -15.56
CA ALA A 14 8.46 -1.84 -16.43
C ALA A 14 7.56 -2.90 -17.09
N TYR A 15 6.66 -3.52 -16.33
CA TYR A 15 5.72 -4.51 -16.86
C TYR A 15 4.79 -3.91 -17.93
N LEU A 16 4.18 -2.76 -17.67
CA LEU A 16 3.26 -2.10 -18.61
C LEU A 16 3.97 -1.68 -19.90
N LYS A 17 5.20 -1.15 -19.78
CA LYS A 17 6.05 -0.80 -20.93
C LYS A 17 6.40 -2.04 -21.76
N ALA A 18 6.83 -3.13 -21.12
CA ALA A 18 7.20 -4.37 -21.79
C ALA A 18 6.02 -5.02 -22.52
N LYS A 19 4.80 -4.89 -21.99
CA LYS A 19 3.58 -5.39 -22.63
C LYS A 19 3.01 -4.46 -23.70
N GLY A 20 3.54 -3.25 -23.87
CA GLY A 20 3.05 -2.27 -24.84
C GLY A 20 1.60 -1.84 -24.60
N VAL A 21 1.08 -2.00 -23.38
CA VAL A 21 -0.35 -1.75 -23.06
C VAL A 21 -0.66 -0.25 -23.08
N CYS A 22 0.33 0.59 -22.76
CA CYS A 22 0.20 2.03 -22.69
C CYS A 22 1.28 2.71 -23.54
N ARG A 23 0.92 3.80 -24.24
CA ARG A 23 1.87 4.64 -24.98
C ARG A 23 2.90 5.28 -24.05
N GLU A 24 2.43 5.81 -22.93
CA GLU A 24 3.23 6.50 -21.93
C GLU A 24 2.87 6.00 -20.53
N VAL A 25 3.88 5.83 -19.69
CA VAL A 25 3.71 5.36 -18.31
C VAL A 25 4.42 6.32 -17.37
N PHE A 26 3.63 7.03 -16.57
CA PHE A 26 4.11 7.98 -15.57
C PHE A 26 4.04 7.38 -14.17
N GLN A 27 5.06 7.64 -13.35
CA GLN A 27 5.11 7.21 -11.97
C GLN A 27 5.67 8.30 -11.05
N LEU A 28 5.21 8.31 -9.80
CA LEU A 28 5.72 9.20 -8.76
C LEU A 28 7.06 8.68 -8.24
N LYS A 29 8.17 9.39 -8.55
CA LYS A 29 9.52 8.99 -8.15
C LYS A 29 9.65 9.02 -6.62
N GLY A 30 10.03 7.89 -6.01
CA GLY A 30 10.12 7.74 -4.55
C GLY A 30 8.76 7.52 -3.85
N GLY A 31 7.65 7.47 -4.60
CA GLY A 31 6.33 7.22 -4.04
C GLY A 31 5.74 8.38 -3.24
N ILE A 32 4.65 8.09 -2.54
CA ILE A 32 3.89 9.07 -1.76
C ILE A 32 4.75 9.64 -0.62
N HIS A 33 5.59 8.81 0.01
CA HIS A 33 6.45 9.25 1.11
C HIS A 33 7.35 10.42 0.68
N LYS A 34 8.06 10.27 -0.44
CA LYS A 34 8.92 11.33 -0.98
C LYS A 34 8.13 12.56 -1.43
N TYR A 35 6.94 12.37 -2.00
CA TYR A 35 6.06 13.49 -2.35
C TYR A 35 5.68 14.34 -1.13
N LEU A 36 5.41 13.70 0.01
CA LEU A 36 5.06 14.40 1.25
C LEU A 36 6.24 15.16 1.88
N GLU A 37 7.47 14.70 1.64
CA GLU A 37 8.68 15.43 2.03
C GLU A 37 8.91 16.68 1.17
N GLU A 38 8.66 16.58 -0.14
CA GLU A 38 8.91 17.67 -1.10
C GLU A 38 7.75 18.68 -1.17
N PHE A 39 6.52 18.25 -0.91
CA PHE A 39 5.30 19.06 -1.08
C PHE A 39 4.40 18.95 0.16
N PRO A 40 4.78 19.58 1.30
CA PRO A 40 4.01 19.51 2.55
C PRO A 40 2.59 20.08 2.41
N ASP A 41 2.41 21.15 1.62
CA ASP A 41 1.11 21.76 1.32
C ASP A 41 0.47 21.21 0.03
N GLY A 42 0.86 19.99 -0.36
CA GLY A 42 0.40 19.35 -1.59
C GLY A 42 -1.05 18.87 -1.56
N PHE A 43 -1.37 18.03 -2.55
CA PHE A 43 -2.72 17.50 -2.77
C PHE A 43 -3.05 16.26 -1.92
N TYR A 44 -2.13 15.80 -1.08
CA TYR A 44 -2.36 14.63 -0.24
C TYR A 44 -3.36 14.94 0.87
N ARG A 45 -4.26 14.00 1.16
CA ARG A 45 -5.29 14.08 2.21
C ARG A 45 -5.28 12.78 3.00
N GLY A 46 -5.30 12.86 4.33
CA GLY A 46 -5.33 11.69 5.20
C GLY A 46 -3.97 11.26 5.73
N LYS A 47 -3.89 9.96 6.08
CA LYS A 47 -2.71 9.33 6.66
C LYS A 47 -2.09 8.33 5.69
N LEU A 48 -0.75 8.29 5.64
CA LEU A 48 -0.01 7.40 4.76
C LEU A 48 0.10 6.01 5.38
N PHE A 49 -0.56 5.03 4.79
CA PHE A 49 -0.46 3.64 5.23
C PHE A 49 0.97 3.09 5.08
N VAL A 50 1.49 2.49 6.16
CA VAL A 50 2.81 1.85 6.24
C VAL A 50 2.68 0.41 6.74
N PHE A 51 3.59 -0.45 6.29
CA PHE A 51 3.54 -1.89 6.52
C PHE A 51 4.34 -2.31 7.76
N ASP A 52 4.06 -1.65 8.89
CA ASP A 52 4.62 -1.97 10.20
C ASP A 52 3.61 -1.63 11.31
N GLU A 53 4.01 -1.74 12.57
CA GLU A 53 3.15 -1.55 13.75
C GLU A 53 2.56 -0.13 13.87
N ARG A 54 3.09 0.85 13.14
CA ARG A 54 2.53 2.20 13.10
C ARG A 54 1.23 2.26 12.33
N PHE A 55 1.02 1.34 11.38
CA PHE A 55 -0.07 1.27 10.40
C PHE A 55 -0.24 2.49 9.48
N ALA A 56 -0.14 3.71 9.99
CA ALA A 56 -0.21 4.92 9.21
C ALA A 56 0.64 6.04 9.81
N LEU A 57 1.17 6.91 8.96
CA LEU A 57 1.86 8.14 9.34
C LEU A 57 0.95 9.34 9.07
N SER A 58 0.85 10.25 10.03
CA SER A 58 0.05 11.47 9.90
C SER A 58 0.88 12.58 9.26
N TYR A 59 0.33 13.22 8.23
CA TYR A 59 0.97 14.35 7.54
C TYR A 59 0.10 15.61 7.54
N ASN A 60 -1.22 15.45 7.60
CA ASN A 60 -2.19 16.52 7.79
C ASN A 60 -3.29 16.07 8.78
N SER A 61 -4.26 16.95 9.01
CA SER A 61 -5.41 16.73 9.91
C SER A 61 -6.64 16.17 9.21
N ASP A 62 -6.56 15.86 7.91
CA ASP A 62 -7.73 15.37 7.18
C ASP A 62 -8.06 13.94 7.56
N THR A 63 -9.32 13.67 7.89
CA THR A 63 -9.83 12.32 8.10
C THR A 63 -10.59 11.88 6.85
N VAL A 64 -10.00 10.96 6.09
CA VAL A 64 -10.55 10.48 4.80
C VAL A 64 -11.30 9.15 4.92
N SER A 65 -11.46 8.64 6.14
CA SER A 65 -12.12 7.38 6.42
C SER A 65 -13.10 7.50 7.57
N GLU A 66 -13.93 6.47 7.73
CA GLU A 66 -15.00 6.42 8.70
C GLU A 66 -14.93 5.13 9.53
N CYS A 67 -15.56 5.19 10.70
CA CYS A 67 -15.79 4.03 11.54
C CYS A 67 -16.66 3.03 10.78
N SER A 68 -16.19 1.79 10.68
CA SER A 68 -16.87 0.71 9.96
C SER A 68 -18.25 0.32 10.54
N TYR A 69 -18.58 0.81 11.75
CA TYR A 69 -19.82 0.48 12.46
C TYR A 69 -20.85 1.60 12.48
N CYS A 70 -20.41 2.85 12.67
CA CYS A 70 -21.32 3.99 12.84
C CYS A 70 -21.15 5.10 11.79
N GLY A 71 -20.15 5.00 10.90
CA GLY A 71 -19.88 6.03 9.90
C GLY A 71 -19.26 7.33 10.44
N ALA A 72 -18.98 7.42 11.74
CA ALA A 72 -18.31 8.61 12.29
C ALA A 72 -16.88 8.74 11.71
N PRO A 73 -16.38 9.97 11.42
CA PRO A 73 -15.01 10.16 10.93
C PRO A 73 -13.99 9.48 11.85
N TRP A 74 -13.18 8.59 11.28
CA TRP A 74 -12.18 7.83 12.03
C TRP A 74 -11.10 7.25 11.11
N ASP A 75 -9.83 7.38 11.50
CA ASP A 75 -8.68 6.97 10.68
C ASP A 75 -7.61 6.18 11.46
N HIS A 76 -7.92 5.75 12.70
CA HIS A 76 -6.99 4.97 13.49
C HIS A 76 -7.27 3.47 13.34
N TYR A 77 -6.39 2.79 12.61
CA TYR A 77 -6.42 1.33 12.48
C TYR A 77 -6.12 0.64 13.79
N GLN A 78 -6.83 -0.45 14.06
CA GLN A 78 -6.51 -1.40 15.13
C GLN A 78 -6.73 -2.83 14.66
N LEU A 79 -6.07 -3.80 15.30
CA LEU A 79 -6.30 -5.20 14.95
C LEU A 79 -7.71 -5.65 15.33
N CYS A 80 -8.27 -6.50 14.48
CA CYS A 80 -9.47 -7.27 14.76
C CYS A 80 -9.27 -8.08 16.06
N SER A 81 -10.30 -8.11 16.90
CA SER A 81 -10.29 -8.82 18.18
C SER A 81 -10.04 -10.32 18.08
N THR A 82 -10.32 -10.95 16.93
CA THR A 82 -9.88 -12.33 16.64
C THR A 82 -8.36 -12.38 16.35
N PRO A 83 -7.52 -12.98 17.20
CA PRO A 83 -6.05 -12.89 17.07
C PRO A 83 -5.49 -13.48 15.78
N GLN A 84 -6.12 -14.53 15.25
CA GLN A 84 -5.71 -15.19 14.01
C GLN A 84 -6.13 -14.41 12.75
N CYS A 85 -7.02 -13.43 12.89
CA CYS A 85 -7.54 -12.64 11.77
C CYS A 85 -6.53 -11.56 11.33
N ARG A 86 -5.98 -10.81 12.29
CA ARG A 86 -5.01 -9.72 12.02
C ARG A 86 -5.47 -8.67 11.00
N GLN A 87 -6.75 -8.63 10.63
CA GLN A 87 -7.30 -7.55 9.81
C GLN A 87 -7.28 -6.25 10.59
N LEU A 88 -7.04 -5.17 9.87
CA LEU A 88 -7.12 -3.82 10.43
C LEU A 88 -8.57 -3.34 10.37
N VAL A 89 -9.01 -2.77 11.48
CA VAL A 89 -10.38 -2.33 11.74
C VAL A 89 -10.35 -0.85 12.10
N LEU A 90 -11.23 -0.08 11.46
CA LEU A 90 -11.51 1.31 11.81
C LEU A 90 -12.74 1.32 12.71
N SER A 91 -12.54 1.30 14.01
CA SER A 91 -13.63 1.39 14.98
C SER A 91 -13.36 2.52 15.96
N CYS A 92 -14.28 3.49 16.01
CA CYS A 92 -14.15 4.66 16.87
C CYS A 92 -14.29 4.25 18.36
N PRO A 93 -13.80 5.09 19.31
CA PRO A 93 -13.83 4.75 20.74
C PRO A 93 -15.23 4.40 21.26
N ALA A 94 -16.27 5.08 20.78
CA ALA A 94 -17.65 4.81 21.16
C ALA A 94 -18.11 3.40 20.75
N CYS A 95 -17.86 2.99 19.50
CA CYS A 95 -18.21 1.66 19.01
C CYS A 95 -17.41 0.57 19.75
N ARG A 96 -16.13 0.82 20.01
CA ARG A 96 -15.29 -0.13 20.76
C ARG A 96 -15.72 -0.28 22.21
N GLY A 97 -16.18 0.80 22.85
CA GLY A 97 -16.80 0.75 24.18
C GLY A 97 -18.07 -0.12 24.23
N GLN A 98 -18.73 -0.34 23.08
CA GLN A 98 -19.88 -1.23 22.93
C GLN A 98 -19.47 -2.66 22.49
N GLY A 99 -18.18 -2.95 22.37
CA GLY A 99 -17.65 -4.27 21.98
C GLY A 99 -17.40 -4.46 20.48
N PHE A 100 -17.71 -3.48 19.63
CA PHE A 100 -17.49 -3.54 18.18
C PHE A 100 -16.01 -3.40 17.82
N THR A 101 -15.32 -4.54 17.76
CA THR A 101 -13.85 -4.62 17.71
C THR A 101 -13.33 -5.57 16.63
N ALA A 102 -14.21 -6.16 15.84
CA ALA A 102 -13.89 -7.16 14.83
C ALA A 102 -14.01 -6.61 13.40
N CYS A 103 -13.45 -7.30 12.41
CA CYS A 103 -13.59 -6.90 11.01
C CYS A 103 -14.89 -7.37 10.34
N CYS A 104 -15.58 -8.36 10.93
CA CYS A 104 -16.86 -8.90 10.45
C CYS A 104 -17.61 -9.59 11.60
N VAL A 105 -18.87 -9.97 11.36
CA VAL A 105 -19.73 -10.68 12.32
C VAL A 105 -19.10 -12.00 12.77
N THR A 106 -18.56 -12.80 11.84
CA THR A 106 -17.87 -14.06 12.18
C THR A 106 -16.72 -13.86 13.16
N CYS A 107 -15.96 -12.78 13.01
CA CYS A 107 -14.87 -12.44 13.93
C CYS A 107 -15.38 -11.84 15.25
N GLN A 108 -16.51 -11.13 15.21
CA GLN A 108 -17.16 -10.62 16.42
C GLN A 108 -17.61 -11.80 17.30
N ASP A 109 -18.28 -12.79 16.72
CA ASP A 109 -18.75 -13.98 17.43
C ASP A 109 -17.58 -14.82 17.99
N LYS A 110 -16.48 -14.93 17.23
CA LYS A 110 -15.26 -15.61 17.66
C LYS A 110 -14.58 -14.89 18.83
N GLY A 111 -14.52 -13.56 18.80
CA GLY A 111 -13.92 -12.74 19.85
C GLY A 111 -14.73 -12.73 21.16
N SER A 112 -16.05 -12.92 21.08
CA SER A 112 -16.94 -12.99 22.24
C SER A 112 -16.90 -14.33 22.97
N ARG A 113 -16.31 -15.38 22.39
CA ARG A 113 -16.18 -16.70 23.03
C ARG A 113 -14.89 -16.77 23.86
N PRO A 114 -14.94 -17.25 25.12
CA PRO A 114 -13.73 -17.54 25.89
C PRO A 114 -12.85 -18.53 25.13
N ALA A 115 -11.54 -18.32 25.10
CA ALA A 115 -10.60 -19.15 24.37
C ALA A 115 -10.66 -20.61 24.87
N ALA A 116 -11.35 -21.48 24.13
CA ALA A 116 -11.38 -22.90 24.40
C ALA A 116 -10.15 -23.57 23.75
N GLY A 117 -9.09 -23.74 24.54
CA GLY A 117 -7.99 -24.68 24.25
C GLY A 117 -6.76 -24.11 23.52
N PRO A 118 -5.66 -24.89 23.48
CA PRO A 118 -4.37 -24.42 22.98
C PRO A 118 -4.44 -24.21 21.47
N ALA A 119 -3.81 -23.12 21.02
CA ALA A 119 -3.69 -22.74 19.63
C ALA A 119 -3.00 -23.86 18.83
N ARG A 120 -3.78 -24.66 18.10
CA ARG A 120 -3.24 -25.62 17.13
C ARG A 120 -2.52 -24.82 16.04
N SER A 121 -1.22 -25.03 15.91
CA SER A 121 -0.39 -24.45 14.87
C SER A 121 -0.92 -24.88 13.50
N GLY A 122 -1.38 -23.91 12.70
CA GLY A 122 -1.74 -24.15 11.30
C GLY A 122 -3.18 -23.77 10.90
N PHE A 123 -3.96 -23.10 11.72
CA PHE A 123 -5.34 -22.77 11.32
C PHE A 123 -5.41 -21.54 10.39
N ARG A 124 -5.86 -21.81 9.16
CA ARG A 124 -6.21 -20.81 8.15
C ARG A 124 -7.22 -19.84 8.74
N GLU A 125 -6.99 -18.55 8.50
CA GLU A 125 -7.90 -17.50 8.90
C GLU A 125 -9.28 -17.71 8.24
N GLU A 126 -10.27 -18.13 9.02
CA GLU A 126 -11.67 -18.22 8.60
C GLU A 126 -12.38 -16.92 9.00
N CYS A 127 -12.21 -15.90 8.17
CA CYS A 127 -12.92 -14.65 8.26
C CYS A 127 -13.68 -14.44 6.95
N GLU A 128 -14.89 -13.89 7.00
CA GLU A 128 -15.62 -13.55 5.78
C GLU A 128 -14.83 -12.57 4.90
N CYS A 129 -14.10 -11.64 5.53
CA CYS A 129 -13.26 -10.66 4.85
C CYS A 129 -12.14 -11.33 4.02
N THR A 130 -11.60 -12.46 4.46
CA THR A 130 -10.55 -13.18 3.71
C THR A 130 -11.10 -14.21 2.74
N ALA A 131 -12.30 -14.74 3.01
CA ALA A 131 -13.01 -15.64 2.10
C ALA A 131 -13.42 -14.94 0.79
N ARG A 132 -13.88 -13.69 0.90
CA ARG A 132 -14.31 -12.88 -0.26
C ARG A 132 -13.15 -12.23 -1.02
N ARG A 133 -11.92 -12.26 -0.49
CA ARG A 133 -10.77 -11.60 -1.12
C ARG A 133 -10.38 -12.34 -2.41
N PRO A 134 -10.38 -11.66 -3.58
CA PRO A 134 -9.88 -12.26 -4.81
C PRO A 134 -8.47 -12.79 -4.59
N ARG A 135 -8.26 -14.07 -4.91
CA ARG A 135 -6.93 -14.65 -4.89
C ARG A 135 -6.16 -14.12 -6.10
N VAL A 136 -4.86 -13.93 -5.93
CA VAL A 136 -3.98 -13.62 -7.06
C VAL A 136 -4.20 -14.74 -8.09
N PRO A 137 -4.60 -14.41 -9.34
CA PRO A 137 -4.74 -15.40 -10.39
C PRO A 137 -3.45 -16.21 -10.51
N SER A 138 -3.56 -17.54 -10.49
CA SER A 138 -2.40 -18.44 -10.55
C SER A 138 -1.80 -18.52 -11.94
N ASP A 139 -2.52 -18.06 -12.96
CA ASP A 139 -2.09 -18.03 -14.35
C ASP A 139 -1.16 -16.84 -14.62
N LEU A 140 0.01 -16.83 -13.98
CA LEU A 140 1.14 -16.08 -14.52
C LEU A 140 1.66 -16.86 -15.72
N PRO A 141 1.67 -16.31 -16.95
CA PRO A 141 2.37 -16.93 -18.07
C PRO A 141 3.81 -17.18 -17.65
N ARG A 142 4.33 -18.37 -17.96
CA ARG A 142 5.73 -18.76 -17.69
C ARG A 142 6.64 -17.58 -18.07
N PRO A 143 7.58 -17.15 -17.19
CA PRO A 143 8.50 -16.08 -17.54
C PRO A 143 9.14 -16.42 -18.89
N ALA A 144 9.12 -15.47 -19.82
CA ALA A 144 9.91 -15.59 -21.03
C ALA A 144 11.38 -15.78 -20.59
N PRO A 145 12.17 -16.62 -21.29
CA PRO A 145 13.60 -16.70 -21.03
C PRO A 145 14.18 -15.28 -21.03
N LEU A 146 14.94 -14.95 -19.99
CA LEU A 146 15.69 -13.70 -19.99
C LEU A 146 16.60 -13.72 -21.22
N PRO A 147 16.70 -12.61 -21.99
CA PRO A 147 17.70 -12.53 -23.05
C PRO A 147 19.07 -12.76 -22.40
N GLU A 148 19.85 -13.66 -22.99
CA GLU A 148 21.23 -13.91 -22.56
C GLU A 148 21.98 -12.58 -22.55
N SER A 149 22.60 -12.26 -21.40
CA SER A 149 23.43 -11.08 -21.27
C SER A 149 24.48 -11.10 -22.38
N PRO A 150 24.62 -10.03 -23.19
CA PRO A 150 25.73 -9.97 -24.13
C PRO A 150 27.03 -10.02 -23.33
N GLU A 151 27.91 -10.92 -23.73
CA GLU A 151 29.23 -11.12 -23.14
C GLU A 151 29.95 -9.79 -22.93
N ALA A 152 30.65 -9.69 -21.80
CA ALA A 152 31.44 -8.52 -21.43
C ALA A 152 32.41 -8.16 -22.56
N ARG A 153 32.21 -6.99 -23.19
CA ARG A 153 33.18 -6.44 -24.13
C ARG A 153 34.45 -6.05 -23.37
N PRO A 154 35.65 -6.39 -23.86
CA PRO A 154 36.90 -5.95 -23.24
C PRO A 154 37.03 -4.43 -23.31
N GLY A 155 37.70 -3.88 -22.29
CA GLY A 155 37.68 -2.48 -21.90
C GLY A 155 37.98 -1.44 -22.98
N VAL A 156 37.37 -0.27 -22.80
CA VAL A 156 37.78 0.98 -23.43
C VAL A 156 37.80 2.06 -22.34
N ALA A 157 38.87 2.86 -22.40
CA ALA A 157 39.44 3.72 -21.37
C ALA A 157 38.48 4.73 -20.71
N GLU A 158 38.75 4.97 -19.42
CA GLU A 158 38.26 6.08 -18.60
C GLU A 158 38.62 7.42 -19.25
N ASP A 159 37.62 8.25 -19.56
CA ASP A 159 37.82 9.66 -19.85
C ASP A 159 36.65 10.51 -19.31
N GLY A 160 36.92 11.18 -18.18
CA GLY A 160 36.42 12.52 -17.83
C GLY A 160 34.93 12.74 -17.47
N PRO A 161 34.62 13.63 -16.51
CA PRO A 161 33.27 13.83 -16.01
C PRO A 161 32.44 14.67 -16.98
N ARG A 162 31.39 14.09 -17.57
CA ARG A 162 30.37 14.86 -18.29
C ARG A 162 29.23 15.25 -17.35
N SER A 163 29.13 16.54 -17.09
CA SER A 163 28.04 17.20 -16.36
C SER A 163 26.68 16.89 -17.00
N CYS A 164 25.80 16.24 -16.24
CA CYS A 164 24.41 16.04 -16.67
C CYS A 164 23.60 17.30 -16.31
N GLY A 165 23.28 18.09 -17.34
CA GLY A 165 22.46 19.29 -17.23
C GLY A 165 21.06 18.97 -16.68
N ARG A 166 20.64 19.76 -15.69
CA ARG A 166 19.29 19.76 -15.11
C ARG A 166 18.29 20.29 -16.15
N HIS A 167 17.54 19.42 -16.81
CA HIS A 167 16.27 19.81 -17.44
C HIS A 167 15.14 19.60 -16.43
N TYR A 168 14.82 20.65 -15.66
CA TYR A 168 13.56 20.75 -14.95
C TYR A 168 12.48 21.14 -15.97
N GLN A 169 11.46 20.31 -16.13
CA GLN A 169 10.21 20.74 -16.76
C GLN A 169 9.34 21.37 -15.65
N HIS A 170 9.14 22.68 -15.74
CA HIS A 170 8.20 23.42 -14.91
C HIS A 170 6.78 22.88 -15.10
N PHE A 171 6.15 22.45 -14.02
CA PHE A 171 4.69 22.25 -13.98
C PHE A 171 4.01 23.59 -13.63
N PRO A 172 2.88 23.94 -14.28
CA PRO A 172 2.15 25.17 -13.98
C PRO A 172 1.43 25.07 -12.63
N GLU A 173 1.45 26.18 -11.87
CA GLU A 173 0.74 26.32 -10.60
C GLU A 173 -0.79 26.24 -10.78
N PRO A 174 -1.53 25.71 -9.78
CA PRO A 174 -2.99 25.69 -9.83
C PRO A 174 -3.56 27.10 -9.64
N LEU A 175 -4.42 27.52 -10.56
CA LEU A 175 -5.25 28.73 -10.42
C LEU A 175 -6.05 28.65 -9.12
N GLN A 176 -5.89 29.67 -8.29
CA GLN A 176 -6.78 29.96 -7.17
C GLN A 176 -8.08 30.56 -7.72
N SER A 177 -9.21 30.00 -7.31
CA SER A 177 -10.56 30.58 -7.46
C SER A 177 -11.19 30.77 -6.10
#